data_AF-A0A7V3D3L6-F1
#
_entry.id   AF-A0A7V3D3L6-F1
#
_cell.length_a   1.000
_cell.length_b   1.000
_cell.length_c   1.000
_cell.angle_alpha   90.00
_cell.angle_beta   90.00
_cell.angle_gamma   90.00
#
_symmetry.space_group_name_H-M   'P 1'
#
loop_
_entity.id
_entity.type
_entity.pdbx_description
1 polymer ?
#
loop_
_entity_poly.entity_id
_entity_poly.type
_entity_poly.pdbx_seq_one_letter_code
_entity_poly.pdbx_strand_id
1 'polypeptide(L)'
;MNNLLSDRAATVETFLTRVRSVNPFTDNRITGPSVDDLDVPELHAEPFGRLTNLAFEACERRRGLGVMLWGEAGIGKSHLLSRLVRWAQREQQAYAVYVHNLQSSPNNAPTALLRAVVNSLIDSRINRFGRTRLFDLIRLAILTDESVRARPVSWDSIHRALLRVLDQHAERGPADAALVDRIVPEILFRLLRSVYRQSAGKEDGATAVAAVRWLRGELLPAEQAALLGLQARREQPVGLEDAQQVKQVLVTLTRLAGILGRPFLLCFDQVDNLEAAQFSALSRFLEALLDSAPNLLVVTSGVKATLVRWRD
;
A
#
# COMPACT_ATOMS: atom_id res chain seq x y z
N MET A 1 9.56 -36.46 -15.03
CA MET A 1 10.22 -37.73 -14.67
C MET A 1 11.17 -37.45 -13.51
N ASN A 2 10.75 -37.92 -12.34
CA ASN A 2 11.47 -38.29 -11.13
C ASN A 2 12.96 -37.97 -11.03
N ASN A 3 13.33 -37.17 -10.03
CA ASN A 3 14.11 -37.62 -8.86
C ASN A 3 14.68 -36.40 -8.14
N LEU A 4 14.05 -35.97 -7.04
CA LEU A 4 14.73 -35.29 -5.92
C LEU A 4 13.92 -35.38 -4.60
N LEU A 5 13.04 -36.38 -4.48
CA LEU A 5 12.62 -36.90 -3.18
C LEU A 5 13.42 -38.18 -2.93
N SER A 6 14.73 -38.01 -2.74
CA SER A 6 15.52 -39.07 -2.08
C SER A 6 15.21 -38.92 -0.60
N ASP A 7 14.40 -39.85 -0.12
CA ASP A 7 14.06 -40.11 1.28
C ASP A 7 15.34 -40.48 2.06
N ARG A 8 16.21 -39.50 2.32
CA ARG A 8 17.19 -39.61 3.40
C ARG A 8 16.42 -39.28 4.66
N ALA A 9 16.07 -40.31 5.43
CA ALA A 9 15.50 -40.19 6.76
C ALA A 9 16.19 -39.03 7.48
N ALA A 10 15.46 -37.92 7.64
CA ALA A 10 15.99 -36.73 8.29
C ALA A 10 16.32 -37.13 9.73
N THR A 11 17.60 -37.39 10.01
CA THR A 11 18.02 -37.79 11.35
C THR A 11 17.90 -36.61 12.30
N VAL A 12 17.66 -36.89 13.58
CA VAL A 12 17.62 -35.87 14.65
C VAL A 12 18.89 -35.01 14.61
N GLU A 13 20.04 -35.59 14.28
CA GLU A 13 21.32 -34.87 14.11
C GLU A 13 21.33 -33.92 12.91
N THR A 14 20.67 -34.27 11.80
CA THR A 14 20.51 -33.38 10.65
C THR A 14 19.59 -32.20 11.00
N PHE A 15 18.51 -32.47 11.73
CA PHE A 15 17.61 -31.42 12.25
C PHE A 15 18.34 -30.48 13.23
N LEU A 16 19.04 -31.02 14.23
CA LEU A 16 19.75 -30.24 15.25
C LEU A 16 20.91 -29.42 14.65
N THR A 17 21.64 -29.97 13.68
CA THR A 17 22.67 -29.20 12.95
C THR A 17 22.05 -28.02 12.21
N ARG A 18 20.89 -28.23 11.57
CA ARG A 18 20.19 -27.18 10.81
C ARG A 18 19.60 -26.10 11.73
N VAL A 19 18.98 -26.49 12.84
CA VAL A 19 18.46 -25.57 13.88
C VAL A 19 19.60 -24.79 14.57
N ARG A 20 20.79 -25.36 14.72
CA ARG A 20 21.96 -24.64 15.25
C ARG A 20 22.55 -23.65 14.24
N SER A 21 22.52 -23.96 12.94
CA SER A 21 23.02 -23.08 11.88
C SER A 21 22.04 -21.98 11.47
N VAL A 22 20.74 -22.25 11.60
CA VAL A 22 19.64 -21.34 11.29
C VAL A 22 18.71 -21.45 12.50
N ASN A 23 18.97 -20.67 13.54
CA ASN A 23 18.14 -20.69 14.73
C ASN A 23 16.74 -20.15 14.36
N PRO A 24 15.70 -21.00 14.30
CA PRO A 24 14.38 -20.57 13.87
C PRO A 24 13.65 -19.75 14.93
N PHE A 25 14.28 -19.52 16.10
CA PHE A 25 13.77 -18.74 17.22
C PHE A 25 14.56 -17.44 17.46
N THR A 26 15.47 -17.04 16.56
CA THR A 26 16.11 -15.71 16.66
C THR A 26 15.13 -14.58 16.37
N ASP A 27 14.15 -14.84 15.50
CA ASP A 27 12.98 -13.98 15.37
C ASP A 27 11.91 -14.49 16.32
N ASN A 28 11.73 -13.79 17.44
CA ASN A 28 10.70 -14.13 18.43
C ASN A 28 9.27 -13.92 17.89
N ARG A 29 9.13 -13.42 16.64
CA ARG A 29 7.88 -13.06 15.97
C ARG A 29 8.11 -12.95 14.46
N ILE A 30 7.26 -13.55 13.64
CA ILE A 30 7.27 -13.32 12.18
C ILE A 30 6.85 -11.87 11.93
N THR A 31 7.77 -11.03 11.44
CA THR A 31 7.59 -9.58 11.28
C THR A 31 6.89 -9.18 9.97
N GLY A 32 6.65 -10.13 9.06
CA GLY A 32 5.95 -9.94 7.79
C GLY A 32 6.14 -11.14 6.84
N PRO A 33 5.51 -11.13 5.66
CA PRO A 33 5.69 -12.17 4.65
C PRO A 33 7.15 -12.25 4.18
N SER A 34 7.79 -13.41 4.35
CA SER A 34 9.08 -13.70 3.70
C SER A 34 8.85 -14.36 2.35
N VAL A 35 9.78 -14.13 1.41
CA VAL A 35 9.81 -14.80 0.10
C VAL A 35 10.13 -16.29 0.27
N ASP A 36 10.81 -16.66 1.35
CA ASP A 36 11.31 -18.00 1.63
C ASP A 36 10.37 -18.84 2.51
N ASP A 37 9.19 -18.33 2.89
CA ASP A 37 8.23 -19.15 3.65
C ASP A 37 7.70 -20.30 2.78
N LEU A 38 7.84 -21.52 3.28
CA LEU A 38 7.25 -22.70 2.68
C LEU A 38 5.71 -22.58 2.69
N ASP A 39 5.08 -22.74 1.53
CA ASP A 39 3.63 -22.69 1.37
C ASP A 39 3.11 -24.05 0.88
N VAL A 40 2.04 -24.53 1.49
CA VAL A 40 1.35 -25.76 1.11
C VAL A 40 0.04 -25.33 0.44
N PRO A 41 -0.10 -25.47 -0.90
CA PRO A 41 -1.22 -24.89 -1.65
C PRO A 41 -2.60 -25.28 -1.12
N GLU A 42 -2.74 -26.49 -0.59
CA GLU A 42 -3.97 -27.07 -0.04
C GLU A 42 -4.41 -26.40 1.28
N LEU A 43 -3.44 -25.91 2.07
CA LEU A 43 -3.74 -25.26 3.34
C LEU A 43 -4.37 -23.89 3.11
N HIS A 44 -5.59 -23.69 3.63
CA HIS A 44 -6.41 -22.49 3.42
C HIS A 44 -6.76 -22.20 1.95
N ALA A 45 -6.80 -23.21 1.08
CA ALA A 45 -7.08 -23.03 -0.35
C ALA A 45 -8.40 -22.28 -0.63
N GLU A 46 -9.49 -22.65 0.05
CA GLU A 46 -10.79 -21.99 -0.11
C GLU A 46 -10.78 -20.54 0.40
N PRO A 47 -10.37 -20.23 1.66
CA PRO A 47 -10.22 -18.85 2.11
C PRO A 47 -9.32 -18.00 1.21
N PHE A 48 -8.22 -18.57 0.71
CA PHE A 48 -7.32 -17.90 -0.21
C PHE A 48 -8.00 -17.55 -1.53
N GLY A 49 -8.65 -18.51 -2.18
CA GLY A 49 -9.38 -18.29 -3.43
C GLY A 49 -10.50 -17.25 -3.28
N ARG A 50 -11.19 -17.24 -2.13
CA ARG A 50 -12.19 -16.21 -1.83
C ARG A 50 -11.57 -14.82 -1.72
N LEU A 51 -10.41 -14.68 -1.06
CA LEU A 51 -9.72 -13.39 -0.94
C LEU A 51 -9.25 -12.85 -2.29
N THR A 52 -8.69 -13.71 -3.16
CA THR A 52 -8.28 -13.29 -4.50
C THR A 52 -9.46 -12.89 -5.37
N ASN A 53 -10.58 -13.61 -5.29
CA ASN A 53 -11.80 -13.25 -6.01
C ASN A 53 -12.36 -11.90 -5.54
N LEU A 54 -12.38 -11.65 -4.23
CA LEU A 54 -12.81 -10.35 -3.68
C LEU A 54 -11.86 -9.22 -4.08
N ALA A 55 -10.56 -9.48 -4.20
CA ALA A 55 -9.60 -8.50 -4.71
C ALA A 55 -9.92 -8.10 -6.15
N PHE A 56 -10.14 -9.08 -7.04
CA PHE A 56 -10.55 -8.79 -8.41
C PHE A 56 -11.91 -8.12 -8.48
N GLU A 57 -12.87 -8.54 -7.66
CA GLU A 57 -14.19 -7.92 -7.60
C GLU A 57 -14.10 -6.43 -7.18
N ALA A 58 -13.27 -6.09 -6.19
CA ALA A 58 -13.03 -4.70 -5.79
C ALA A 58 -12.52 -3.85 -6.97
N CYS A 59 -11.63 -4.42 -7.79
CA CYS A 59 -11.09 -3.78 -8.98
C CYS A 59 -12.14 -3.63 -10.09
N GLU A 60 -12.78 -4.73 -10.48
CA GLU A 60 -13.77 -4.77 -11.58
C GLU A 60 -14.98 -3.90 -11.28
N ARG A 61 -15.47 -3.93 -10.05
CA ARG A 61 -16.63 -3.13 -9.59
C ARG A 61 -16.25 -1.75 -9.06
N ARG A 62 -14.97 -1.39 -9.11
CA ARG A 62 -14.43 -0.07 -8.70
C ARG A 62 -14.90 0.38 -7.32
N ARG A 63 -14.92 -0.53 -6.34
CA ARG A 63 -15.40 -0.24 -4.98
C ARG A 63 -14.43 -0.67 -3.90
N GLY A 64 -14.55 -0.05 -2.73
CA GLY A 64 -13.91 -0.53 -1.52
C GLY A 64 -14.64 -1.76 -0.97
N LEU A 65 -13.88 -2.80 -0.61
CA LEU A 65 -14.38 -4.00 0.08
C LEU A 65 -13.62 -4.23 1.38
N GLY A 66 -14.35 -4.40 2.48
CA GLY A 66 -13.80 -4.82 3.77
C GLY A 66 -14.02 -6.31 4.01
N VAL A 67 -12.98 -7.01 4.46
CA VAL A 67 -13.01 -8.44 4.80
C VAL A 67 -12.40 -8.64 6.18
N MET A 68 -13.08 -9.41 7.02
CA MET A 68 -12.61 -9.78 8.35
C MET A 68 -12.24 -11.26 8.37
N LEU A 69 -10.95 -11.54 8.59
CA LEU A 69 -10.40 -12.88 8.76
C LEU A 69 -10.30 -13.20 10.25
N TRP A 70 -11.25 -13.95 10.78
CA TRP A 70 -11.23 -14.43 12.16
C TRP A 70 -10.99 -15.94 12.25
N GLY A 71 -10.54 -16.38 13.41
CA GLY A 71 -10.30 -17.78 13.73
C GLY A 71 -9.54 -17.92 15.03
N GLU A 72 -9.37 -19.16 15.50
CA GLU A 72 -8.60 -19.45 16.70
C GLU A 72 -7.13 -19.00 16.58
N ALA A 73 -6.47 -18.80 17.71
CA ALA A 73 -5.04 -18.52 17.73
C ALA A 73 -4.27 -19.69 17.10
N GLY A 74 -3.23 -19.41 16.32
CA GLY A 74 -2.39 -20.45 15.71
C GLY A 74 -2.95 -21.12 14.45
N ILE A 75 -4.18 -20.83 14.01
CA ILE A 75 -4.79 -21.50 12.83
C ILE A 75 -4.18 -21.08 11.47
N GLY A 76 -3.18 -20.21 11.45
CA GLY A 76 -2.49 -19.80 10.22
C GLY A 76 -3.07 -18.56 9.50
N LYS A 77 -3.76 -17.65 10.21
CA LYS A 77 -4.26 -16.39 9.62
C LYS A 77 -3.15 -15.52 9.04
N SER A 78 -2.08 -15.30 9.80
CA SER A 78 -0.90 -14.56 9.33
C SER A 78 -0.25 -15.25 8.13
N HIS A 79 -0.20 -16.59 8.10
CA HIS A 79 0.27 -17.34 6.93
C HIS A 79 -0.60 -17.10 5.69
N LEU A 80 -1.93 -17.12 5.84
CA LEU A 80 -2.87 -16.83 4.75
C LEU A 80 -2.71 -15.40 4.21
N LEU A 81 -2.56 -14.39 5.08
CA LEU A 81 -2.30 -13.01 4.66
C LEU A 81 -0.94 -12.89 3.95
N SER A 82 0.09 -13.52 4.49
CA SER A 82 1.42 -13.56 3.85
C SER A 82 1.37 -14.20 2.47
N ARG A 83 0.62 -15.29 2.32
CA ARG A 83 0.35 -15.94 1.01
C ARG A 83 -0.38 -15.00 0.06
N LEU A 84 -1.38 -14.24 0.53
CA LEU A 84 -2.09 -13.23 -0.28
C LEU A 84 -1.14 -12.12 -0.75
N VAL A 85 -0.27 -11.60 0.12
CA VAL A 85 0.72 -10.58 -0.25
C VAL A 85 1.74 -11.13 -1.25
N ARG A 86 2.21 -12.37 -1.08
CA ARG A 86 3.09 -13.03 -2.06
C ARG A 86 2.40 -13.19 -3.42
N TRP A 87 1.14 -13.61 -3.43
CA TRP A 87 0.34 -13.71 -4.66
C TRP A 87 0.24 -12.35 -5.37
N ALA A 88 -0.05 -11.29 -4.63
CA ALA A 88 -0.14 -9.94 -5.20
C ALA A 88 1.18 -9.49 -5.85
N GLN A 89 2.32 -9.83 -5.22
CA GLN A 89 3.64 -9.46 -5.71
C GLN A 89 4.10 -10.32 -6.89
N ARG A 90 3.76 -11.61 -6.92
CA ARG A 90 4.03 -12.51 -8.05
C ARG A 90 3.31 -11.99 -9.28
N GLU A 91 4.03 -11.91 -10.40
CA GLU A 91 3.50 -11.46 -11.70
C GLU A 91 2.81 -10.07 -11.69
N GLN A 92 2.99 -9.27 -10.62
CA GLN A 92 2.35 -7.97 -10.44
C GLN A 92 0.81 -8.03 -10.49
N GLN A 93 0.22 -9.06 -9.88
CA GLN A 93 -1.22 -9.25 -9.82
C GLN A 93 -1.94 -8.13 -9.04
N ALA A 94 -1.32 -7.58 -8.00
CA ALA A 94 -1.91 -6.52 -7.18
C ALA A 94 -0.86 -5.65 -6.44
N TYR A 95 -1.27 -4.47 -5.98
CA TYR A 95 -0.49 -3.62 -5.08
C TYR A 95 -0.86 -3.95 -3.64
N ALA A 96 -0.03 -4.72 -2.93
CA ALA A 96 -0.31 -5.13 -1.56
C ALA A 96 0.58 -4.42 -0.53
N VAL A 97 -0.05 -4.02 0.57
CA VAL A 97 0.61 -3.48 1.76
C VAL A 97 0.27 -4.37 2.94
N TYR A 98 1.31 -4.94 3.57
CA TYR A 98 1.19 -5.68 4.81
C TYR A 98 1.42 -4.72 5.98
N VAL A 99 0.41 -4.58 6.84
CA VAL A 99 0.45 -3.71 8.02
C VAL A 99 0.47 -4.62 9.25
N HIS A 100 1.64 -4.71 9.86
CA HIS A 100 1.81 -5.42 11.13
C HIS A 100 2.02 -4.41 12.25
N ASN A 101 1.36 -4.61 13.40
CA ASN A 101 1.52 -3.79 14.60
C ASN A 101 1.40 -2.29 14.34
N LEU A 102 0.21 -1.82 13.93
CA LEU A 102 -0.09 -0.39 13.84
C LEU A 102 -0.21 0.23 15.25
N GLN A 103 0.90 0.27 15.99
CA GLN A 103 0.99 0.87 17.31
C GLN A 103 1.20 2.38 17.18
N SER A 104 0.12 3.07 16.81
CA SER A 104 0.05 4.53 16.80
C SER A 104 -1.03 5.00 17.76
N SER A 105 -0.91 6.22 18.28
CA SER A 105 -2.02 6.85 18.97
C SER A 105 -3.25 6.93 18.04
N PRO A 106 -4.48 6.89 18.57
CA PRO A 106 -5.71 6.92 17.75
C PRO A 106 -5.74 8.07 16.74
N ASN A 107 -5.27 9.26 17.13
CA ASN A 107 -5.23 10.45 16.27
C ASN A 107 -4.20 10.33 15.13
N ASN A 108 -3.18 9.50 15.28
CA ASN A 108 -2.11 9.33 14.30
C ASN A 108 -2.28 8.08 13.42
N ALA A 109 -3.31 7.26 13.66
CA ALA A 109 -3.54 6.02 12.91
C ALA A 109 -3.64 6.22 11.39
N PRO A 110 -4.35 7.25 10.87
CA PRO A 110 -4.37 7.53 9.43
C PRO A 110 -2.98 7.79 8.86
N THR A 111 -2.21 8.67 9.49
CA THR A 111 -0.87 9.05 9.03
C THR A 111 0.12 7.88 9.14
N ALA A 112 0.01 7.06 10.18
CA ALA A 112 0.81 5.84 10.35
C ALA A 112 0.52 4.83 9.22
N LEU A 113 -0.75 4.62 8.89
CA LEU A 113 -1.16 3.78 7.76
C LEU A 113 -0.63 4.34 6.44
N LEU A 114 -0.81 5.63 6.17
CA LEU A 114 -0.29 6.26 4.95
C LEU A 114 1.22 6.08 4.81
N ARG A 115 1.95 6.29 5.90
CA ARG A 115 3.40 6.06 5.92
C ARG A 115 3.75 4.61 5.59
N ALA A 116 3.04 3.64 6.15
CA ALA A 116 3.23 2.23 5.83
C ALA A 116 2.96 1.93 4.34
N VAL A 117 1.89 2.50 3.78
CA VAL A 117 1.55 2.36 2.35
C VAL A 117 2.65 2.94 1.46
N VAL A 118 3.05 4.19 1.70
CA VAL A 118 4.06 4.86 0.87
C VAL A 118 5.43 4.18 1.01
N ASN A 119 5.80 3.71 2.20
CA ASN A 119 7.01 2.91 2.39
C ASN A 119 7.01 1.63 1.55
N SER A 120 5.88 0.91 1.51
CA SER A 120 5.74 -0.30 0.70
C SER A 120 5.90 -0.01 -0.81
N LEU A 121 5.41 1.14 -1.28
CA LEU A 121 5.48 1.52 -2.71
C LEU A 121 6.86 2.06 -3.12
N ILE A 122 7.62 2.63 -2.19
CA ILE A 122 8.96 3.14 -2.48
C ILE A 122 10.01 2.01 -2.42
N ASP A 123 9.77 0.97 -1.61
CA ASP A 123 10.81 -0.01 -1.24
C ASP A 123 12.00 0.71 -0.56
N SER A 124 13.00 -0.01 -0.03
CA SER A 124 14.14 0.59 0.70
C SER A 124 15.07 1.48 -0.15
N ARG A 125 14.63 1.91 -1.34
CA ARG A 125 15.43 2.51 -2.43
C ARG A 125 15.31 4.03 -2.48
N ILE A 126 15.52 4.68 -1.33
CA ILE A 126 15.31 6.13 -1.11
C ILE A 126 16.04 7.01 -2.15
N ASN A 127 17.13 6.52 -2.78
CA ASN A 127 17.92 7.30 -3.74
C ASN A 127 17.72 6.90 -5.22
N ARG A 128 16.81 5.99 -5.54
CA ARG A 128 16.52 5.56 -6.93
C ARG A 128 15.03 5.52 -7.19
N PHE A 129 14.38 6.67 -7.06
CA PHE A 129 12.93 6.80 -7.24
C PHE A 129 12.41 6.26 -8.58
N GLY A 130 13.20 6.34 -9.65
CA GLY A 130 12.84 5.79 -10.97
C GLY A 130 12.72 4.27 -11.05
N ARG A 131 12.99 3.54 -9.95
CA ARG A 131 12.82 2.08 -9.83
C ARG A 131 11.85 1.68 -8.74
N THR A 132 11.02 2.62 -8.28
CA THR A 132 10.05 2.40 -7.21
C THR A 132 8.69 2.05 -7.78
N ARG A 133 7.91 1.27 -7.03
CA ARG A 133 6.54 0.92 -7.46
C ARG A 133 5.65 2.15 -7.53
N LEU A 134 5.88 3.15 -6.68
CA LEU A 134 5.18 4.43 -6.73
C LEU A 134 5.43 5.16 -8.07
N PHE A 135 6.69 5.26 -8.50
CA PHE A 135 7.02 5.87 -9.79
C PHE A 135 6.42 5.11 -10.96
N ASP A 136 6.53 3.79 -10.96
CA ASP A 136 5.95 2.94 -12.01
C ASP A 136 4.43 3.03 -12.04
N LEU A 137 3.77 3.08 -10.89
CA LEU A 137 2.33 3.26 -10.77
C LEU A 137 1.87 4.55 -11.46
N ILE A 138 2.51 5.69 -11.15
CA ILE A 138 2.19 6.99 -11.77
C ILE A 138 2.48 6.95 -13.28
N ARG A 139 3.67 6.49 -13.65
CA ARG A 139 4.14 6.46 -15.04
C ARG A 139 3.24 5.59 -15.91
N LEU A 140 2.93 4.38 -15.48
CA LEU A 140 2.11 3.44 -16.25
C LEU A 140 0.68 3.95 -16.38
N ALA A 141 0.12 4.54 -15.31
CA ALA A 141 -1.23 5.11 -15.37
C ALA A 141 -1.31 6.22 -16.42
N ILE A 142 -0.33 7.13 -16.47
CA ILE A 142 -0.29 8.19 -17.50
C ILE A 142 -0.18 7.61 -18.92
N LEU A 143 0.57 6.51 -19.12
CA LEU A 143 0.73 5.87 -20.43
C LEU A 143 -0.53 5.17 -20.96
N THR A 144 -1.58 5.07 -20.14
CA THR A 144 -2.91 4.66 -20.60
C THR A 144 -3.61 5.74 -21.41
N ASP A 145 -3.26 7.01 -21.21
CA ASP A 145 -3.79 8.13 -21.99
C ASP A 145 -3.08 8.23 -23.36
N GLU A 146 -3.85 8.16 -24.44
CA GLU A 146 -3.35 8.14 -25.81
C GLU A 146 -2.61 9.43 -26.20
N SER A 147 -2.93 10.57 -25.60
CA SER A 147 -2.28 11.85 -25.92
C SER A 147 -0.79 11.87 -25.55
N VAL A 148 -0.36 10.98 -24.66
CA VAL A 148 1.05 10.82 -24.24
C VAL A 148 1.78 9.82 -25.15
N ARG A 149 1.05 9.08 -26.00
CA ARG A 149 1.65 8.15 -26.97
C ARG A 149 2.06 8.86 -28.26
N ALA A 150 1.38 9.95 -28.62
CA ALA A 150 1.73 10.80 -29.75
C ALA A 150 2.99 11.63 -29.43
N ARG A 151 3.98 11.66 -30.34
CA ARG A 151 5.21 12.47 -30.18
C ARG A 151 5.14 13.75 -31.02
N PRO A 152 5.75 14.86 -30.56
CA PRO A 152 6.48 15.05 -29.29
C PRO A 152 5.56 15.32 -28.08
N VAL A 153 5.94 14.81 -26.91
CA VAL A 153 5.17 14.98 -25.66
C VAL A 153 5.77 16.11 -24.81
N SER A 154 4.95 17.09 -24.43
CA SER A 154 5.33 18.14 -23.48
C SER A 154 4.98 17.77 -22.03
N TRP A 155 5.66 18.41 -21.06
CA TRP A 155 5.34 18.25 -19.63
C TRP A 155 3.88 18.64 -19.31
N ASP A 156 3.34 19.67 -19.96
CA ASP A 156 1.94 20.07 -19.79
C ASP A 156 0.97 19.03 -20.32
N SER A 157 1.37 18.27 -21.34
CA SER A 157 0.56 17.16 -21.88
C SER A 157 0.57 15.97 -20.91
N ILE A 158 1.73 15.66 -20.31
CA ILE A 158 1.86 14.65 -19.24
C ILE A 158 1.03 15.04 -18.01
N HIS A 159 1.09 16.30 -17.59
CA HIS A 159 0.31 16.80 -16.45
C HIS A 159 -1.19 16.67 -16.71
N ARG A 160 -1.67 17.15 -17.86
CA ARG A 160 -3.08 17.04 -18.25
C ARG A 160 -3.53 15.58 -18.39
N ALA A 161 -2.66 14.69 -18.87
CA ALA A 161 -2.96 13.26 -18.93
C ALA A 161 -3.14 12.67 -17.54
N LEU A 162 -2.26 12.98 -16.57
CA LEU A 162 -2.44 12.53 -15.19
C LEU A 162 -3.78 12.98 -14.60
N LEU A 163 -4.15 14.24 -14.78
CA LEU A 163 -5.43 14.75 -14.30
C LEU A 163 -6.60 14.04 -14.97
N ARG A 164 -6.58 13.88 -16.30
CA ARG A 164 -7.65 13.21 -17.04
C ARG A 164 -7.83 11.75 -16.64
N VAL A 165 -6.75 10.98 -16.50
CA VAL A 165 -6.89 9.56 -16.11
C VAL A 165 -7.47 9.42 -14.71
N LEU A 166 -7.12 10.31 -13.78
CA LEU A 166 -7.68 10.35 -12.43
C LEU A 166 -9.14 10.80 -12.43
N ASP A 167 -9.50 11.82 -13.23
CA ASP A 167 -10.86 12.35 -13.34
C ASP A 167 -11.82 11.34 -13.99
N GLN A 168 -11.37 10.59 -15.02
CA GLN A 168 -12.16 9.55 -15.69
C GLN A 168 -12.51 8.38 -14.77
N HIS A 169 -11.72 8.18 -13.70
CA HIS A 169 -11.90 7.11 -12.72
C HIS A 169 -12.45 7.62 -11.39
N ALA A 170 -12.86 8.89 -11.30
CA ALA A 170 -13.70 9.38 -10.22
C ALA A 170 -15.17 9.01 -10.53
N GLU A 171 -15.82 8.28 -9.63
CA GLU A 171 -17.27 8.06 -9.75
C GLU A 171 -17.99 9.40 -9.52
N ARG A 172 -18.98 9.72 -10.36
CA ARG A 172 -19.79 10.94 -10.23
C ARG A 172 -20.78 10.82 -9.06
N GLY A 173 -20.27 10.73 -7.84
CA GLY A 173 -21.04 10.79 -6.59
C GLY A 173 -21.04 12.21 -6.00
N PRO A 174 -22.10 12.64 -5.29
CA PRO A 174 -22.15 13.95 -4.64
C PRO A 174 -21.06 14.16 -3.56
N ALA A 175 -20.52 13.07 -2.99
CA ALA A 175 -19.40 13.12 -2.05
C ALA A 175 -18.03 13.41 -2.71
N ASP A 176 -17.92 13.22 -4.03
CA ASP A 176 -16.68 13.39 -4.81
C ASP A 176 -16.47 14.85 -5.30
N ALA A 177 -17.44 15.74 -5.13
CA ALA A 177 -17.28 17.17 -5.43
C ALA A 177 -16.26 17.87 -4.51
N ALA A 178 -15.92 17.26 -3.35
CA ALA A 178 -14.85 17.71 -2.46
C ALA A 178 -13.46 17.16 -2.84
N LEU A 179 -13.38 16.32 -3.88
CA LEU A 179 -12.15 15.72 -4.43
C LEU A 179 -11.50 16.60 -5.51
N VAL A 180 -11.88 17.88 -5.59
CA VAL A 180 -11.16 18.93 -6.34
C VAL A 180 -9.91 19.40 -5.57
N ASP A 181 -9.38 18.58 -4.66
CA ASP A 181 -8.05 18.81 -4.14
C ASP A 181 -7.02 18.34 -5.18
N ARG A 182 -6.56 19.30 -5.99
CA ARG A 182 -5.54 19.08 -7.02
C ARG A 182 -4.13 18.96 -6.44
N ILE A 183 -3.96 19.10 -5.13
CA ILE A 183 -2.64 19.00 -4.48
C ILE A 183 -2.05 17.62 -4.70
N VAL A 184 -2.77 16.53 -4.42
CA VAL A 184 -2.18 15.18 -4.54
C VAL A 184 -1.72 14.87 -5.98
N PRO A 185 -2.54 15.07 -7.04
CA PRO A 185 -2.07 14.90 -8.42
C PRO A 185 -0.88 15.79 -8.78
N GLU A 186 -0.85 17.04 -8.32
CA GLU A 186 0.26 17.97 -8.56
C GLU A 186 1.56 17.47 -7.90
N ILE A 187 1.50 16.97 -6.67
CA ILE A 187 2.66 16.38 -5.97
C ILE A 187 3.18 15.14 -6.71
N LEU A 188 2.27 14.27 -7.17
CA LEU A 188 2.65 13.08 -7.96
C LEU A 188 3.27 13.46 -9.31
N PHE A 189 2.76 14.49 -9.98
CA PHE A 189 3.36 15.04 -11.20
C PHE A 189 4.76 15.59 -10.96
N ARG A 190 4.96 16.35 -9.88
CA ARG A 190 6.28 16.89 -9.51
C ARG A 190 7.29 15.80 -9.20
N LEU A 191 6.86 14.76 -8.47
CA LEU A 191 7.67 13.56 -8.26
C LEU A 191 8.11 12.96 -9.60
N LEU A 192 7.17 12.66 -10.50
CA LEU A 192 7.47 12.07 -11.81
C LEU A 192 8.46 12.94 -12.60
N ARG A 193 8.20 14.25 -12.70
CA ARG A 193 9.04 15.20 -13.43
C ARG A 193 10.47 15.25 -12.86
N SER A 194 10.60 15.37 -11.55
CA SER A 194 11.90 15.44 -10.88
C SER A 194 12.72 14.16 -11.11
N VAL A 195 12.09 12.99 -11.03
CA VAL A 195 12.77 11.70 -11.31
C VAL A 195 13.29 11.60 -12.74
N TYR A 196 12.50 12.04 -13.74
CA TYR A 196 12.96 12.08 -15.12
C TYR A 196 14.09 13.09 -15.34
N ARG A 197 14.00 14.29 -14.73
CA ARG A 197 15.04 15.32 -14.84
C ARG A 197 16.34 14.88 -14.17
N GLN A 198 16.27 14.26 -12.99
CA GLN A 198 17.41 13.68 -12.30
C GLN A 198 18.08 12.60 -13.15
N SER A 199 17.29 11.70 -13.74
CA SER A 199 17.81 10.64 -14.63
C SER A 199 18.49 11.19 -15.88
N ALA A 200 18.11 12.38 -16.32
CA ALA A 200 18.72 13.10 -17.44
C ALA A 200 19.87 14.05 -17.02
N GLY A 201 20.28 14.05 -15.75
CA GLY A 201 21.32 14.95 -15.23
C GLY A 201 20.93 16.43 -15.18
N LYS A 202 19.63 16.75 -15.18
CA LYS A 202 19.10 18.12 -15.21
C LYS A 202 18.62 18.66 -13.85
N GLU A 203 18.72 17.86 -12.80
CA GLU A 203 18.32 18.15 -11.41
C GLU A 203 19.00 17.16 -10.47
N ASP A 204 19.14 17.50 -9.19
CA ASP A 204 19.70 16.65 -8.13
C ASP A 204 18.69 15.66 -7.51
N GLY A 205 17.39 15.87 -7.74
CA GLY A 205 16.29 15.06 -7.22
C GLY A 205 15.69 15.57 -5.91
N ALA A 206 16.04 16.77 -5.44
CA ALA A 206 15.51 17.35 -4.20
C ALA A 206 13.97 17.43 -4.19
N THR A 207 13.36 17.76 -5.33
CA THR A 207 11.89 17.81 -5.48
C THR A 207 11.26 16.42 -5.29
N ALA A 208 11.87 15.35 -5.82
CA ALA A 208 11.39 13.98 -5.64
C ALA A 208 11.46 13.55 -4.17
N VAL A 209 12.54 13.89 -3.46
CA VAL A 209 12.69 13.63 -2.03
C VAL A 209 11.59 14.36 -1.24
N ALA A 210 11.39 15.65 -1.51
CA ALA A 210 10.36 16.44 -0.84
C ALA A 210 8.95 15.87 -1.09
N ALA A 211 8.64 15.49 -2.34
CA ALA A 211 7.34 14.92 -2.70
C ALA A 211 7.07 13.61 -1.95
N VAL A 212 8.07 12.73 -1.88
CA VAL A 212 7.98 11.47 -1.13
C VAL A 212 7.75 11.71 0.36
N ARG A 213 8.49 12.65 0.97
CA ARG A 213 8.33 12.98 2.39
C ARG A 213 6.92 13.51 2.67
N TRP A 214 6.39 14.39 1.82
CA TRP A 214 5.01 14.87 1.95
C TRP A 214 4.00 13.74 1.80
N LEU A 215 4.16 12.87 0.81
CA LEU A 215 3.27 11.71 0.59
C LEU A 215 3.29 10.72 1.77
N ARG A 216 4.39 10.63 2.54
CA ARG A 216 4.49 9.86 3.79
C ARG A 216 3.80 10.52 4.99
N GLY A 217 3.25 11.72 4.80
CA GLY A 217 2.70 12.55 5.87
C GLY A 217 3.78 13.13 6.79
N GLU A 218 4.99 13.37 6.29
CA GLU A 218 6.01 14.12 7.02
C GLU A 218 5.78 15.63 6.86
N LEU A 219 6.07 16.38 7.91
CA LEU A 219 6.11 17.85 7.84
C LEU A 219 7.38 18.31 7.09
N LEU A 220 7.20 19.18 6.12
CA LEU A 220 8.26 19.74 5.29
C LEU A 220 8.67 21.13 5.79
N PRO A 221 9.97 21.43 5.91
CA PRO A 221 10.45 22.80 6.03
C PRO A 221 10.00 23.67 4.84
N ALA A 222 9.91 24.99 5.04
CA ALA A 222 9.44 25.93 4.03
C ALA A 222 10.18 25.81 2.68
N GLU A 223 11.50 25.58 2.72
CA GLU A 223 12.33 25.39 1.52
C GLU A 223 11.88 24.17 0.70
N GLN A 224 11.59 23.05 1.36
CA GLN A 224 11.13 21.82 0.68
C GLN A 224 9.67 21.95 0.23
N ALA A 225 8.84 22.64 1.00
CA ALA A 225 7.46 22.95 0.62
C ALA A 225 7.41 23.81 -0.66
N ALA A 226 8.33 24.78 -0.80
CA ALA A 226 8.42 25.64 -1.98
C ALA A 226 8.75 24.85 -3.26
N LEU A 227 9.59 23.81 -3.19
CA LEU A 227 9.85 22.90 -4.34
C LEU A 227 8.56 22.25 -4.85
N LEU A 228 7.63 21.98 -3.93
CA LEU A 228 6.33 21.38 -4.21
C LEU A 228 5.25 22.40 -4.55
N GLY A 229 5.56 23.70 -4.54
CA GLY A 229 4.59 24.76 -4.75
C GLY A 229 3.59 24.93 -3.60
N LEU A 230 3.90 24.37 -2.43
CA LEU A 230 3.08 24.49 -1.22
C LEU A 230 3.44 25.79 -0.49
N GLN A 231 2.44 26.53 -0.01
CA GLN A 231 2.66 27.79 0.69
C GLN A 231 2.82 27.55 2.20
N ALA A 232 4.00 27.85 2.73
CA ALA A 232 4.23 27.89 4.17
C ALA A 232 3.65 29.17 4.76
N ARG A 233 2.82 29.04 5.80
CA ARG A 233 2.37 30.20 6.60
C ARG A 233 3.41 30.47 7.67
N ARG A 234 4.00 31.67 7.68
CA ARG A 234 4.90 32.16 8.75
C ARG A 234 6.04 31.20 9.09
N GLU A 235 6.72 30.66 8.07
CA GLU A 235 7.86 29.73 8.23
C GLU A 235 7.54 28.41 8.94
N GLN A 236 6.25 28.08 9.12
CA GLN A 236 5.86 26.82 9.75
C GLN A 236 6.03 25.64 8.78
N PRO A 237 6.39 24.45 9.29
CA PRO A 237 6.44 23.24 8.48
C PRO A 237 5.08 22.94 7.83
N VAL A 238 5.09 22.52 6.57
CA VAL A 238 3.88 22.22 5.77
C VAL A 238 3.77 20.71 5.58
N GLY A 239 2.59 20.14 5.82
CA GLY A 239 2.32 18.73 5.59
C GLY A 239 0.83 18.47 5.44
N LEU A 240 0.43 17.23 5.66
CA LEU A 240 -0.98 16.85 5.68
C LEU A 240 -1.62 17.38 6.97
N GLU A 241 -2.71 18.12 6.84
CA GLU A 241 -3.37 18.82 7.94
C GLU A 241 -4.28 17.89 8.77
N ASP A 242 -4.94 16.95 8.11
CA ASP A 242 -5.94 16.09 8.73
C ASP A 242 -6.07 14.70 8.07
N ALA A 243 -6.96 13.88 8.65
CA ALA A 243 -7.26 12.54 8.14
C ALA A 243 -7.93 12.56 6.75
N GLN A 244 -8.57 13.66 6.35
CA GLN A 244 -9.23 13.79 5.06
C GLN A 244 -8.19 13.92 3.93
N GLN A 245 -7.13 14.71 4.13
CA GLN A 245 -6.01 14.77 3.18
C GLN A 245 -5.25 13.45 3.11
N VAL A 246 -5.06 12.77 4.25
CA VAL A 246 -4.51 11.41 4.27
C VAL A 246 -5.37 10.45 3.43
N LYS A 247 -6.70 10.49 3.60
CA LYS A 247 -7.64 9.70 2.80
C LYS A 247 -7.51 10.01 1.31
N GLN A 248 -7.42 11.28 0.91
CA GLN A 248 -7.27 11.68 -0.49
C GLN A 248 -6.00 11.11 -1.15
N VAL A 249 -4.88 11.06 -0.41
CA VAL A 249 -3.65 10.42 -0.91
C VAL A 249 -3.90 8.93 -1.17
N LEU A 250 -4.48 8.21 -0.19
CA LEU A 250 -4.78 6.78 -0.34
C LEU A 250 -5.78 6.51 -1.48
N VAL A 251 -6.84 7.31 -1.59
CA VAL A 251 -7.82 7.22 -2.69
C VAL A 251 -7.14 7.44 -4.04
N THR A 252 -6.24 8.42 -4.17
CA THR A 252 -5.50 8.64 -5.40
C THR A 252 -4.63 7.44 -5.78
N LEU A 253 -3.94 6.82 -4.81
CA LEU A 253 -3.13 5.63 -5.05
C LEU A 253 -3.96 4.42 -5.49
N THR A 254 -5.12 4.20 -4.86
CA THR A 254 -6.03 3.09 -5.23
C THR A 254 -6.63 3.29 -6.63
N ARG A 255 -6.95 4.55 -7.00
CA ARG A 255 -7.37 4.93 -8.37
C ARG A 255 -6.29 4.65 -9.41
N LEU A 256 -5.04 5.04 -9.14
CA LEU A 256 -3.92 4.74 -10.04
C LEU A 256 -3.75 3.24 -10.25
N ALA A 257 -3.92 2.43 -9.20
CA ALA A 257 -3.85 0.98 -9.32
C ALA A 257 -5.02 0.43 -10.15
N GLY A 258 -6.21 1.02 -10.01
CA GLY A 258 -7.42 0.63 -10.73
C GLY A 258 -7.33 0.95 -12.23
N ILE A 259 -6.70 2.07 -12.60
CA ILE A 259 -6.37 2.41 -13.99
C ILE A 259 -5.52 1.31 -14.65
N LEU A 260 -4.66 0.66 -13.87
CA LEU A 260 -3.81 -0.43 -14.34
C LEU A 260 -4.50 -1.81 -14.27
N GLY A 261 -5.77 -1.87 -13.88
CA GLY A 261 -6.52 -3.12 -13.71
C GLY A 261 -5.96 -4.01 -12.60
N ARG A 262 -5.32 -3.42 -11.58
CA ARG A 262 -4.65 -4.15 -10.49
C ARG A 262 -5.29 -3.79 -9.14
N PRO A 263 -5.79 -4.77 -8.38
CA PRO A 263 -6.31 -4.54 -7.03
C PRO A 263 -5.31 -3.84 -6.11
N PHE A 264 -5.79 -2.96 -5.23
CA PHE A 264 -5.01 -2.42 -4.12
C PHE A 264 -5.42 -3.11 -2.81
N LEU A 265 -4.47 -3.74 -2.13
CA LEU A 265 -4.71 -4.54 -0.93
C LEU A 265 -4.08 -3.89 0.31
N LEU A 266 -4.87 -3.71 1.36
CA LEU A 266 -4.40 -3.38 2.71
C LEU A 266 -4.65 -4.56 3.63
N CYS A 267 -3.58 -5.27 4.03
CA CYS A 267 -3.67 -6.45 4.88
C CYS A 267 -3.20 -6.09 6.30
N PHE A 268 -4.14 -6.01 7.24
CA PHE A 268 -3.86 -5.75 8.65
C PHE A 268 -3.78 -7.07 9.41
N ASP A 269 -2.60 -7.37 9.94
CA ASP A 269 -2.38 -8.56 10.76
C ASP A 269 -2.45 -8.23 12.25
N GLN A 270 -3.09 -9.11 13.01
CA GLN A 270 -3.23 -9.03 14.46
C GLN A 270 -3.88 -7.72 14.96
N VAL A 271 -5.00 -7.31 14.36
CA VAL A 271 -5.73 -6.11 14.83
C VAL A 271 -6.26 -6.27 16.24
N ASP A 272 -6.38 -7.50 16.74
CA ASP A 272 -6.76 -7.84 18.12
C ASP A 272 -5.71 -7.44 19.17
N ASN A 273 -4.50 -7.06 18.76
CA ASN A 273 -3.49 -6.48 19.64
C ASN A 273 -3.67 -4.97 19.87
N LEU A 274 -4.59 -4.32 19.14
CA LEU A 274 -4.88 -2.90 19.33
C LEU A 274 -5.71 -2.67 20.59
N GLU A 275 -5.52 -1.53 21.24
CA GLU A 275 -6.44 -1.08 22.28
C GLU A 275 -7.79 -0.68 21.66
N ALA A 276 -8.87 -0.71 22.44
CA ALA A 276 -10.22 -0.40 21.95
C ALA A 276 -10.32 0.97 21.25
N ALA A 277 -9.65 2.00 21.80
CA ALA A 277 -9.63 3.33 21.19
C ALA A 277 -8.87 3.35 19.85
N GLN A 278 -7.77 2.60 19.74
CA GLN A 278 -7.01 2.47 18.48
C GLN A 278 -7.82 1.70 17.44
N PHE A 279 -8.44 0.59 17.82
CA PHE A 279 -9.30 -0.19 16.94
C PHE A 279 -10.50 0.62 16.44
N SER A 280 -11.15 1.39 17.33
CA SER A 280 -12.27 2.27 16.95
C SER A 280 -11.85 3.36 15.96
N ALA A 281 -10.71 4.02 16.21
CA ALA A 281 -10.18 5.03 15.31
C ALA A 281 -9.79 4.45 13.93
N LEU A 282 -9.11 3.29 13.92
CA LEU A 282 -8.78 2.59 12.69
C LEU A 282 -10.04 2.18 11.93
N SER A 283 -11.04 1.62 12.61
CA SER A 283 -12.28 1.17 11.98
C SER A 283 -13.05 2.33 11.33
N ARG A 284 -13.20 3.46 12.04
CA ARG A 284 -13.83 4.67 11.47
C ARG A 284 -13.08 5.20 10.26
N PHE A 285 -11.75 5.20 10.31
CA PHE A 285 -10.95 5.63 9.17
C PHE A 285 -11.07 4.67 7.98
N LEU A 286 -11.05 3.36 8.22
CA LEU A 286 -11.19 2.35 7.18
C LEU A 286 -12.59 2.37 6.56
N GLU A 287 -13.64 2.59 7.34
CA GLU A 287 -15.01 2.78 6.84
C GLU A 287 -15.08 3.97 5.87
N ALA A 288 -14.62 5.15 6.32
CA ALA A 288 -14.58 6.34 5.49
C ALA A 288 -13.69 6.17 4.24
N LEU A 289 -12.61 5.38 4.34
CA LEU A 289 -11.74 5.06 3.21
C LEU A 289 -12.43 4.11 2.22
N LEU A 290 -13.08 3.04 2.69
CA LEU A 290 -13.80 2.07 1.86
C LEU A 290 -14.94 2.73 1.05
N ASP A 291 -15.62 3.71 1.64
CA ASP A 291 -16.66 4.48 0.97
C ASP A 291 -16.14 5.36 -0.17
N SER A 292 -14.86 5.77 -0.14
CA SER A 292 -14.28 6.73 -1.08
C SER A 292 -13.22 6.13 -2.02
N ALA A 293 -12.63 4.99 -1.67
CA ALA A 293 -11.50 4.38 -2.37
C ALA A 293 -11.99 3.28 -3.32
N PRO A 294 -12.03 3.54 -4.65
CA PRO A 294 -12.31 2.48 -5.60
C PRO A 294 -11.14 1.49 -5.63
N ASN A 295 -11.37 0.26 -6.09
CA ASN A 295 -10.29 -0.71 -6.29
C ASN A 295 -9.49 -1.03 -5.01
N LEU A 296 -10.16 -1.04 -3.85
CA LEU A 296 -9.53 -1.30 -2.56
C LEU A 296 -10.11 -2.55 -1.92
N LEU A 297 -9.25 -3.49 -1.53
CA LEU A 297 -9.58 -4.57 -0.60
C LEU A 297 -8.84 -4.34 0.72
N VAL A 298 -9.59 -4.14 1.79
CA VAL A 298 -9.08 -4.13 3.17
C VAL A 298 -9.34 -5.49 3.79
N VAL A 299 -8.27 -6.16 4.22
CA VAL A 299 -8.35 -7.43 4.96
C VAL A 299 -7.84 -7.19 6.37
N THR A 300 -8.69 -7.31 7.37
CA THR A 300 -8.30 -7.27 8.78
C THR A 300 -8.29 -8.67 9.36
N SER A 301 -7.33 -9.00 10.21
CA SER A 301 -7.29 -10.31 10.87
C SER A 301 -7.07 -10.21 12.37
N GLY A 302 -7.75 -11.08 13.12
CA GLY A 302 -7.60 -11.15 14.57
C GLY A 302 -8.22 -12.41 15.18
N VAL A 303 -8.02 -12.60 16.49
CA VAL A 303 -8.58 -13.74 17.22
C VAL A 303 -10.06 -13.52 17.51
N LYS A 304 -10.89 -14.53 17.18
CA LYS A 304 -12.36 -14.49 17.30
C LYS A 304 -12.81 -14.06 18.71
N ALA A 305 -12.20 -14.61 19.75
CA ALA A 305 -12.58 -14.33 21.14
C ALA A 305 -12.38 -12.84 21.51
N THR A 306 -11.32 -12.20 21.02
CA THR A 306 -11.04 -10.79 21.28
C THR A 306 -11.99 -9.90 20.48
N LEU A 307 -12.21 -10.24 19.21
CA LEU A 307 -13.05 -9.44 18.31
C LEU A 307 -14.53 -9.45 18.75
N VAL A 308 -15.03 -10.55 19.33
CA VAL A 308 -16.39 -10.62 19.89
C VAL A 308 -16.53 -9.67 21.10
N ARG A 309 -15.48 -9.51 21.92
CA ARG A 309 -15.52 -8.58 23.08
C ARG A 309 -15.63 -7.11 22.70
N TRP A 310 -15.30 -6.74 21.46
CA TRP A 310 -15.45 -5.36 20.96
C TRP A 310 -16.82 -5.10 20.33
N ARG A 311 -17.67 -6.12 20.23
CA ARG A 311 -19.05 -5.99 19.75
C ARG A 311 -20.03 -5.56 20.85
N ASP A 312 -19.67 -5.84 22.10
CA ASP A 312 -20.44 -5.55 23.30
C ASP A 312 -19.94 -4.26 23.97
#